data_AF-A0A3N7GJQ2-F1
#
_entry.id   AF-A0A3N7GJQ2-F1
#
_cell.length_a   1.000
_cell.length_b   1.000
_cell.length_c   1.000
_cell.angle_alpha   90.00
_cell.angle_beta   90.00
_cell.angle_gamma   90.00
#
_symmetry.space_group_name_H-M   'P 1'
#
loop_
_entity.id
_entity.type
_entity.pdbx_description
1 polymer ?
#
loop_
_entity_poly.entity_id
_entity_poly.type
_entity_poly.pdbx_seq_one_letter_code
_entity_poly.pdbx_strand_id
1 'polypeptide(L)'
;MRKKQLQPQKALSPAYRKFNPVQADVDRFVTELAACIDTIKLVDAKNESEEHLKSPIRKFFSSTFYCDNEINTRERIDLAVYLGKDAS
;
A
#
# COMPACT_ATOMS: atom_id res chain seq x y z
N MET A 1 9.69 6.63 31.08
CA MET A 1 10.47 7.28 29.99
C MET A 1 9.57 8.25 29.23
N ARG A 2 9.98 9.50 29.00
CA ARG A 2 9.22 10.51 28.22
C ARG A 2 9.48 10.26 26.72
N LYS A 3 8.45 9.90 25.94
CA LYS A 3 8.59 9.75 24.48
C LYS A 3 8.86 11.13 23.87
N LYS A 4 10.03 11.31 23.23
CA LYS A 4 10.30 12.48 22.36
C LYS A 4 9.46 12.31 21.09
N GLN A 5 8.22 12.81 21.10
CA GLN A 5 7.43 12.90 19.87
C GLN A 5 8.00 14.03 19.01
N LEU A 6 8.58 13.68 17.87
CA LEU A 6 8.95 14.65 16.85
C LEU A 6 7.66 15.14 16.19
N GLN A 7 7.54 16.45 16.00
CA GLN A 7 6.48 17.00 15.16
C GLN A 7 6.63 16.42 13.75
N PRO A 8 5.54 16.05 13.05
CA PRO A 8 5.61 15.36 11.75
C PRO A 8 6.53 16.06 10.76
N GLN A 9 6.51 17.40 10.72
CA GLN A 9 7.35 18.22 9.86
C GLN A 9 8.86 18.09 10.13
N LYS A 10 9.25 17.82 11.39
CA LYS A 10 10.64 17.57 11.79
C LYS A 10 11.05 16.11 11.61
N ALA A 11 10.09 15.19 11.52
CA ALA A 11 10.32 13.78 11.22
C ALA A 11 10.45 13.51 9.70
N LEU A 12 9.82 14.36 8.87
CA LEU A 12 9.93 14.30 7.42
C LEU A 12 11.31 14.80 6.93
N SER A 13 11.95 13.99 6.09
CA SER A 13 13.20 14.36 5.43
C SER A 13 13.00 15.62 4.55
N PRO A 14 14.05 16.42 4.32
CA PRO A 14 13.95 17.61 3.47
C PRO A 14 13.42 17.31 2.06
N ALA A 15 13.66 16.10 1.53
CA ALA A 15 13.17 15.67 0.23
C ALA A 15 11.62 15.58 0.20
N TYR A 16 11.01 15.04 1.25
CA TYR A 16 9.55 14.93 1.34
C TYR A 16 8.85 16.28 1.57
N ARG A 17 9.55 17.30 2.07
CA ARG A 17 8.98 18.66 2.17
C ARG A 17 8.87 19.37 0.83
N LYS A 18 9.64 18.93 -0.17
CA LYS A 18 9.62 19.49 -1.53
C LYS A 18 8.65 18.75 -2.45
N PHE A 19 8.23 17.55 -2.06
CA PHE A 19 7.25 16.79 -2.81
C PHE A 19 5.84 17.28 -2.45
N ASN A 20 5.16 17.87 -3.43
CA ASN A 20 3.76 18.24 -3.29
C ASN A 20 2.92 17.16 -3.98
N PRO A 21 2.35 16.18 -3.25
CA PRO A 21 1.53 15.16 -3.87
C PRO A 21 0.30 15.80 -4.52
N VAL A 22 -0.10 15.30 -5.69
CA VAL A 22 -1.32 15.74 -6.33
C VAL A 22 -2.49 15.25 -5.48
N GLN A 23 -3.38 16.17 -5.07
CA GLN A 23 -4.51 15.82 -4.19
C GLN A 23 -5.36 14.68 -4.77
N ALA A 24 -5.58 14.68 -6.08
CA ALA A 24 -6.31 13.62 -6.77
C ALA A 24 -5.67 12.23 -6.59
N ASP A 25 -4.33 12.14 -6.56
CA ASP A 25 -3.63 10.87 -6.36
C ASP A 25 -3.75 10.41 -4.90
N VAL A 26 -3.74 11.35 -3.95
CA VAL A 26 -3.99 11.06 -2.53
C VAL A 26 -5.41 10.59 -2.31
N ASP A 27 -6.40 11.27 -2.89
CA ASP A 27 -7.81 10.90 -2.77
C ASP A 27 -8.05 9.51 -3.37
N ARG A 28 -7.49 9.25 -4.56
CA ARG A 28 -7.51 7.93 -5.17
C ARG A 28 -6.87 6.87 -4.28
N PHE A 29 -5.70 7.15 -3.70
CA PHE A 29 -5.04 6.23 -2.78
C PHE A 29 -5.92 5.90 -1.57
N VAL A 30 -6.56 6.90 -0.96
CA VAL A 30 -7.47 6.70 0.18
C VAL A 30 -8.68 5.87 -0.23
N THR A 31 -9.29 6.16 -1.38
CA THR A 31 -10.43 5.39 -1.90
C THR A 31 -10.06 3.92 -2.15
N GLU A 32 -8.93 3.66 -2.81
CA GLU A 32 -8.47 2.31 -3.10
C GLU A 32 -8.09 1.55 -1.83
N LEU A 33 -7.51 2.23 -0.82
CA LEU A 33 -7.20 1.63 0.48
C LEU A 33 -8.46 1.23 1.23
N ALA A 34 -9.48 2.10 1.26
CA ALA A 34 -10.75 1.79 1.90
C ALA A 34 -11.42 0.57 1.24
N ALA A 35 -11.46 0.52 -0.09
CA ALA A 35 -12.00 -0.61 -0.84
C ALA A 35 -11.24 -1.93 -0.56
N CYS A 36 -9.90 -1.85 -0.43
CA CYS A 36 -9.06 -2.99 -0.07
C CYS A 36 -9.42 -3.55 1.31
N ILE A 37 -9.50 -2.68 2.31
CA ILE A 37 -9.84 -3.04 3.69
C ILE A 37 -11.24 -3.65 3.77
N ASP A 38 -12.23 -3.06 3.08
CA ASP A 38 -13.59 -3.57 3.08
C ASP A 38 -13.68 -4.95 2.42
N THR A 39 -12.95 -5.15 1.32
CA THR A 39 -12.87 -6.46 0.66
C THR A 39 -12.22 -7.50 1.57
N ILE A 40 -11.12 -7.15 2.25
CA ILE A 40 -10.44 -8.03 3.23
C ILE A 40 -11.41 -8.45 4.34
N LYS A 41 -12.16 -7.50 4.92
CA LYS A 41 -13.15 -7.79 5.97
C LYS A 41 -14.23 -8.77 5.47
N LEU A 42 -14.68 -8.61 4.23
CA LEU A 42 -15.67 -9.51 3.64
C LEU A 42 -15.13 -10.93 3.40
N VAL A 43 -13.88 -11.06 2.97
CA VAL A 43 -13.19 -12.35 2.75
C VAL A 43 -12.94 -13.05 4.11
N ASP A 44 -12.46 -12.31 5.10
CA ASP A 44 -12.21 -12.80 6.46
C ASP A 44 -13.50 -13.27 7.14
N ALA A 45 -14.59 -12.50 7.03
CA ALA A 45 -15.90 -12.88 7.55
C ALA A 45 -16.47 -14.18 6.93
N LYS A 46 -15.99 -14.56 5.74
CA LYS A 46 -16.39 -15.79 5.04
C LYS A 46 -15.47 -16.98 5.32
N ASN A 47 -14.43 -16.83 6.15
CA ASN A 47 -13.42 -17.86 6.40
C ASN A 47 -12.76 -18.39 5.10
N GLU A 48 -12.61 -17.53 4.10
CA GLU A 48 -11.95 -17.88 2.84
C GLU A 48 -10.42 -18.03 3.02
N SER A 49 -9.78 -18.81 2.15
CA SER A 49 -8.34 -19.11 2.27
C SER A 49 -7.45 -17.87 2.10
N GLU A 50 -6.23 -17.94 2.64
CA GLU A 50 -5.19 -16.88 2.55
C GLU A 50 -4.97 -16.29 1.14
N GLU A 51 -5.09 -17.11 0.10
CA GLU A 51 -4.95 -16.66 -1.30
C GLU A 51 -6.01 -15.62 -1.70
N HIS A 52 -7.20 -15.66 -1.10
CA HIS A 52 -8.26 -14.67 -1.32
C HIS A 52 -7.97 -13.32 -0.64
N LEU A 53 -7.12 -13.30 0.40
CA LEU A 53 -6.65 -12.07 1.06
C LEU A 53 -5.56 -11.36 0.25
N LYS A 54 -4.80 -12.10 -0.56
CA LYS A 54 -3.73 -11.54 -1.40
C LYS A 54 -4.26 -10.75 -2.60
N SER A 55 -5.40 -11.16 -3.16
CA SER A 55 -6.01 -10.51 -4.32
C SER A 55 -6.40 -9.03 -4.08
N PRO A 56 -7.10 -8.68 -2.99
CA PRO A 56 -7.39 -7.28 -2.63
C PRO A 56 -6.13 -6.42 -2.50
N ILE A 57 -5.08 -6.99 -1.87
CA ILE A 57 -3.81 -6.30 -1.65
C ILE A 57 -3.11 -6.04 -2.99
N ARG A 58 -3.04 -7.04 -3.86
CA ARG A 58 -2.48 -6.88 -5.21
C ARG A 58 -3.21 -5.80 -6.00
N LYS A 59 -4.56 -5.83 -5.95
CA LYS A 59 -5.41 -4.85 -6.61
C LYS A 59 -5.09 -3.43 -6.12
N PHE A 60 -5.02 -3.23 -4.82
CA PHE A 60 -4.69 -1.95 -4.20
C PHE A 60 -3.35 -1.37 -4.68
N PHE A 61 -2.29 -2.17 -4.71
CA PHE A 61 -0.99 -1.67 -5.18
C PHE A 61 -1.03 -1.35 -6.67
N SER A 62 -1.67 -2.19 -7.48
CA SER A 62 -1.79 -1.96 -8.93
C SER A 62 -2.70 -0.78 -9.31
N SER A 63 -3.60 -0.34 -8.42
CA SER A 63 -4.54 0.77 -8.67
C SER A 63 -4.05 2.12 -8.14
N THR A 64 -2.91 2.14 -7.46
CA THR A 64 -2.34 3.32 -6.79
C THR A 64 -0.93 3.66 -7.31
N PHE A 65 -0.04 4.19 -6.47
CA PHE A 65 1.31 4.66 -6.83
C PHE A 65 2.24 3.57 -7.36
N TYR A 66 1.83 2.30 -7.28
CA TYR A 66 2.64 1.15 -7.66
C TYR A 66 2.10 0.42 -8.90
N CYS A 67 1.30 1.10 -9.73
CA CYS A 67 0.70 0.55 -10.94
C CYS A 67 1.73 0.02 -11.96
N ASP A 68 2.92 0.64 -12.00
CA ASP A 68 4.02 0.26 -12.90
C ASP A 68 5.00 -0.74 -12.26
N ASN A 69 4.74 -1.17 -11.02
CA ASN A 69 5.60 -2.07 -10.26
C ASN A 69 5.12 -3.51 -10.37
N GLU A 70 6.06 -4.46 -10.32
CA GLU A 70 5.71 -5.85 -10.13
C GLU A 70 5.28 -6.08 -8.68
N ILE A 71 4.03 -6.50 -8.51
CA ILE A 71 3.45 -6.87 -7.22
C ILE A 71 3.40 -8.40 -7.15
N ASN A 72 4.35 -8.98 -6.41
CA ASN A 72 4.39 -10.41 -6.22
C ASN A 72 3.55 -10.80 -5.01
N THR A 73 2.47 -11.53 -5.30
CA THR A 73 1.63 -12.20 -4.32
C THR A 73 1.47 -13.68 -4.62
N ARG A 74 2.35 -14.25 -5.46
CA ARG A 74 2.27 -15.65 -5.88
C ARG A 74 2.89 -16.57 -4.82
N GLU A 75 2.32 -17.75 -4.69
CA GLU A 75 2.85 -18.86 -3.87
C GLU A 75 3.01 -18.48 -2.38
N ARG A 76 3.92 -19.17 -1.67
CA ARG A 76 4.25 -18.88 -0.25
C ARG A 76 5.19 -17.69 -0.07
N ILE A 77 5.48 -16.94 -1.13
CA ILE A 77 6.36 -15.79 -1.05
C ILE A 77 5.57 -14.67 -0.37
N ASP A 78 6.22 -13.99 0.58
CA ASP A 78 5.67 -12.80 1.22
C ASP A 78 5.42 -11.71 0.16
N LEU A 79 4.40 -10.89 0.40
CA LEU A 79 4.06 -9.73 -0.43
C LEU A 79 5.31 -8.88 -0.71
N ALA A 80 5.71 -8.79 -1.99
CA ALA A 80 6.84 -8.00 -2.43
C ALA A 80 6.43 -7.01 -3.53
N VAL A 81 6.99 -5.79 -3.46
CA VAL A 81 6.82 -4.73 -4.45
C VAL A 81 8.19 -4.40 -5.01
N TYR A 82 8.41 -4.73 -6.28
CA TYR A 82 9.69 -4.54 -6.94
C TYR A 82 9.76 -3.17 -7.62
N LEU A 83 10.75 -2.37 -7.22
CA LEU A 83 10.95 -1.01 -7.73
C LEU A 83 11.83 -1.04 -9.01
N GLY A 84 11.18 -1.04 -10.17
CA GLY A 84 11.85 -0.97 -11.49
C GLY A 84 11.68 -2.25 -12.33
N LYS A 85 11.87 -2.13 -13.65
CA LYS A 85 11.69 -3.23 -14.62
C LYS A 85 12.73 -4.35 -14.49
N ASP A 86 13.85 -4.06 -13.82
CA ASP A 86 15.00 -4.97 -13.68
C ASP A 86 15.11 -5.56 -12.25
N ALA A 87 14.12 -5.34 -11.40
CA ALA A 87 14.15 -5.74 -10.00
C ALA A 87 13.62 -7.16 -9.74
N SER A 88 13.10 -7.83 -10.77
CA SER A 88 12.51 -9.19 -10.77
C SER A 88 13.56 -10.31 -10.78
#